data_AF-A0A961CP75-F1
#
_entry.id   AF-A0A961CP75-F1
#
_cell.length_a   1.000
_cell.length_b   1.000
_cell.length_c   1.000
_cell.angle_alpha   90.00
_cell.angle_beta   90.00
_cell.angle_gamma   90.00
#
_symmetry.space_group_name_H-M   'P 1'
#
loop_
_entity.id
_entity.type
_entity.pdbx_description
1 polymer ?
#
loop_
_entity_poly.entity_id
_entity_poly.type
_entity_poly.pdbx_seq_one_letter_code
_entity_poly.pdbx_strand_id
1 'polypeptide(L)'
;MVMMLPTRNEDRLAVEVFTRCQAAGRPVDLPAVEALLGELLAHQPGCRCGLCDAAARVRPARVLAVARSWAGGIAASRRRAAR
;
A
#
# COMPACT_ATOMS: atom_id res chain seq x y z
N MET A 1 -22.75 -7.35 0.39
CA MET A 1 -21.44 -6.74 0.73
C MET A 1 -20.55 -6.86 -0.49
N VAL A 2 -20.43 -5.80 -1.30
CA VAL A 2 -19.69 -5.87 -2.57
C VAL A 2 -18.20 -5.89 -2.24
N MET A 3 -17.56 -7.06 -2.35
CA MET A 3 -16.10 -7.16 -2.37
C MET A 3 -15.61 -6.54 -3.68
N MET A 4 -15.39 -5.22 -3.69
CA MET A 4 -14.57 -4.62 -4.73
C MET A 4 -13.14 -5.11 -4.50
N LEU A 5 -12.75 -6.10 -5.31
CA LEU A 5 -11.37 -6.57 -5.38
C LEU A 5 -10.46 -5.36 -5.64
N PRO A 6 -9.37 -5.20 -4.89
CA PRO A 6 -8.43 -4.15 -5.17
C PRO A 6 -7.88 -4.29 -6.59
N THR A 7 -7.72 -3.17 -7.27
CA THR A 7 -7.12 -3.17 -8.60
C THR A 7 -5.63 -3.49 -8.48
N ARG A 8 -5.05 -4.02 -9.54
CA ARG A 8 -3.61 -4.33 -9.63
C ARG A 8 -2.70 -3.13 -9.27
N ASN A 9 -3.21 -1.91 -9.43
CA ASN A 9 -2.53 -0.67 -9.05
C ASN A 9 -2.58 -0.39 -7.55
N GLU A 10 -3.74 -0.59 -6.92
CA GLU A 10 -3.92 -0.45 -5.46
C GLU A 10 -3.05 -1.48 -4.72
N ASP A 11 -2.96 -2.71 -5.22
CA ASP A 11 -2.12 -3.77 -4.65
C ASP A 11 -0.63 -3.42 -4.70
N ARG A 12 -0.14 -2.94 -5.85
CA ARG A 12 1.28 -2.56 -6.00
C ARG A 12 1.68 -1.42 -5.08
N LEU A 13 0.82 -0.42 -4.94
CA LEU A 13 1.07 0.69 -4.01
C LEU A 13 0.96 0.24 -2.56
N ALA A 14 0.01 -0.64 -2.24
CA ALA A 14 -0.13 -1.19 -0.89
C ALA A 14 1.10 -2.01 -0.47
N VAL A 15 1.68 -2.80 -1.38
CA VAL A 15 2.95 -3.51 -1.16
C VAL A 15 4.07 -2.54 -0.82
N GLU A 16 4.20 -1.46 -1.59
CA GLU A 16 5.26 -0.48 -1.41
C GLU A 16 5.12 0.26 -0.07
N VAL A 17 3.91 0.73 0.26
CA VAL A 17 3.62 1.32 1.57
C VAL A 17 3.95 0.35 2.70
N PHE A 18 3.46 -0.88 2.60
CA PHE A 18 3.67 -1.89 3.63
C PHE A 18 5.15 -2.20 3.83
N THR A 19 5.91 -2.33 2.74
CA THR A 19 7.35 -2.61 2.77
C THR A 19 8.12 -1.47 3.43
N ARG A 20 7.83 -0.21 3.06
CA ARG A 20 8.47 0.97 3.67
C ARG A 20 8.12 1.12 5.15
N CYS A 21 6.85 0.94 5.52
CA CYS A 21 6.42 0.97 6.91
C CYS A 21 7.13 -0.11 7.73
N GLN A 22 7.23 -1.34 7.23
CA GLN A 22 7.97 -2.40 7.92
C GLN A 22 9.46 -2.10 8.04
N ALA A 23 10.11 -1.60 6.98
CA ALA A 23 11.53 -1.24 7.01
C ALA A 23 11.82 -0.10 8.02
N ALA A 24 10.87 0.83 8.17
CA ALA A 24 10.96 1.93 9.14
C ALA A 24 10.47 1.55 10.56
N GLY A 25 9.94 0.34 10.77
CA GLY A 25 9.32 -0.05 12.04
C GLY A 25 8.07 0.78 12.41
N ARG A 26 7.39 1.36 11.42
CA ARG A 26 6.23 2.24 11.60
C ARG A 26 4.93 1.51 11.27
N PRO A 27 3.81 1.89 11.91
CA PRO A 27 2.50 1.37 11.54
C PRO A 27 2.10 1.82 10.13
N VAL A 28 1.26 1.01 9.48
CA VAL A 28 0.63 1.40 8.20
C VAL A 28 -0.60 2.26 8.51
N ASP A 29 -0.47 3.55 8.24
CA ASP A 29 -1.48 4.58 8.46
C ASP A 29 -1.72 5.42 7.19
N LEU A 30 -2.74 6.28 7.25
CA LEU A 30 -3.09 7.14 6.11
C LEU A 30 -1.95 8.12 5.77
N PRO A 31 -1.28 8.77 6.73
CA PRO A 31 -0.13 9.64 6.44
C PRO A 31 1.00 8.94 5.67
N ALA A 32 1.32 7.67 5.99
CA ALA A 32 2.33 6.92 5.24
C ALA A 32 1.92 6.67 3.78
N VAL A 33 0.64 6.40 3.52
CA VAL A 33 0.09 6.25 2.17
C VAL A 33 0.16 7.58 1.42
N GLU A 34 -0.28 8.67 2.04
CA GLU A 34 -0.27 10.01 1.44
C GLU A 34 1.13 10.49 1.13
N ALA A 35 2.10 10.24 2.02
CA ALA A 35 3.51 10.54 1.79
C ALA A 35 4.06 9.81 0.56
N LEU A 36 3.83 8.49 0.44
CA LEU A 36 4.24 7.73 -0.74
C LEU A 36 3.59 8.26 -2.01
N LEU A 37 2.29 8.53 -1.99
CA LEU A 37 1.59 9.06 -3.16
C LEU A 37 2.10 10.44 -3.54
N GLY A 38 2.38 11.30 -2.56
CA GLY A 38 2.99 12.61 -2.78
C GLY A 38 4.37 12.51 -3.44
N GLU A 39 5.24 11.62 -2.96
CA GLU A 39 6.53 11.35 -3.58
C GLU A 39 6.39 10.86 -5.02
N LEU A 40 5.49 9.90 -5.27
CA LEU A 40 5.26 9.34 -6.61
C LEU A 40 4.68 10.36 -7.59
N LEU A 41 3.83 11.28 -7.10
CA LEU A 41 3.28 12.38 -7.89
C LEU A 41 4.30 13.48 -8.15
N ALA A 42 5.30 13.64 -7.29
CA ALA A 42 6.40 14.59 -7.45
C ALA A 42 7.50 14.08 -8.40
N HIS A 43 7.44 12.83 -8.86
CA HIS A 43 8.39 12.28 -9.82
C HIS A 43 8.33 13.02 -11.17
N GLN A 44 9.49 13.11 -11.84
CA GLN A 44 9.61 13.73 -13.16
C GLN A 44 8.82 12.96 -14.24
N PRO A 45 8.32 13.66 -15.29
CA PRO A 45 7.74 13.01 -16.46
C PRO A 45 8.75 12.03 -17.07
N GLY A 46 8.40 10.75 -17.16
CA GLY A 46 9.27 9.68 -17.66
C GLY A 46 9.83 8.72 -16.59
N CYS A 47 9.38 8.80 -15.33
CA CYS A 47 9.73 7.78 -14.32
C CYS A 47 9.40 6.37 -14.80
N ARG A 48 10.40 5.49 -14.82
CA ARG A 48 10.24 4.06 -15.17
C ARG A 48 9.89 3.18 -13.97
N CYS A 49 9.56 3.78 -12.83
CA CYS A 49 9.20 3.09 -11.60
C CYS A 49 7.86 2.32 -11.70
N GLY A 50 7.02 2.60 -12.71
CA GLY A 50 5.77 1.89 -12.95
C GLY A 50 4.69 2.09 -11.88
N LEU A 51 4.96 2.94 -10.87
CA LEU A 51 4.05 3.27 -9.77
C LEU A 51 3.47 4.68 -9.89
N CYS A 52 4.08 5.59 -10.65
CA CYS A 52 3.56 6.96 -10.85
C CYS A 52 2.17 6.98 -11.48
N ASP A 53 1.96 6.21 -12.56
CA ASP A 53 0.66 6.12 -13.22
C ASP A 53 -0.41 5.50 -12.31
N ALA A 54 0.00 4.57 -11.44
CA ALA A 54 -0.86 4.00 -10.43
C ALA A 54 -1.22 5.08 -9.39
N ALA A 55 -0.24 5.80 -8.86
CA ALA A 55 -0.44 6.85 -7.85
C ALA A 55 -1.39 7.94 -8.33
N ALA A 56 -1.35 8.31 -9.61
CA ALA A 56 -2.25 9.29 -10.20
C ALA A 56 -3.73 8.84 -10.31
N ARG A 57 -4.00 7.52 -10.24
CA ARG A 57 -5.32 6.94 -10.52
C ARG A 57 -6.02 6.33 -9.32
N VAL A 58 -5.31 6.13 -8.20
CA VAL A 58 -5.86 5.47 -7.01
C VAL A 58 -6.36 6.47 -5.98
N ARG A 59 -7.22 5.99 -5.07
CA ARG A 59 -7.61 6.74 -3.87
C ARG A 59 -6.77 6.28 -2.67
N PRO A 60 -6.17 7.19 -1.88
CA PRO A 60 -5.35 6.84 -0.72
C PRO A 60 -6.05 5.89 0.27
N ALA A 61 -7.34 6.14 0.53
CA ALA A 61 -8.14 5.31 1.44
C ALA A 61 -8.26 3.84 0.98
N ARG A 62 -8.26 3.58 -0.33
CA ARG A 62 -8.29 2.20 -0.85
C ARG A 62 -6.95 1.50 -0.69
N VAL A 63 -5.85 2.20 -1.00
CA VAL A 63 -4.49 1.69 -0.78
C VAL A 63 -4.29 1.34 0.71
N LEU A 64 -4.76 2.21 1.60
CA LEU A 64 -4.72 1.95 3.04
C LEU A 64 -5.52 0.70 3.44
N ALA A 65 -6.72 0.52 2.91
CA ALA A 65 -7.57 -0.64 3.20
C ALA A 65 -6.89 -1.95 2.77
N VAL A 66 -6.27 -1.96 1.58
CA VAL A 66 -5.52 -3.12 1.08
C VAL A 66 -4.30 -3.39 1.95
N ALA A 67 -3.49 -2.38 2.22
CA ALA A 67 -2.28 -2.53 3.03
C ALA A 67 -2.58 -3.02 4.46
N ARG A 68 -3.69 -2.57 5.05
CA ARG A 68 -4.19 -3.06 6.35
C ARG A 68 -4.67 -4.51 6.29
N SER A 69 -5.33 -4.91 5.20
CA SER A 69 -5.74 -6.31 4.99
C SER A 69 -4.51 -7.23 5.01
N TRP A 70 -3.40 -6.80 4.42
CA TRP A 70 -2.14 -7.55 4.41
C TRP A 70 -1.52 -7.65 5.81
N ALA A 71 -1.46 -6.53 6.54
CA ALA A 71 -1.00 -6.52 7.92
C ALA A 71 -1.83 -7.48 8.81
N GLY A 72 -3.15 -7.49 8.63
CA GLY A 72 -4.06 -8.41 9.32
C GLY A 72 -3.85 -9.87 8.93
N GLY A 73 -3.66 -10.15 7.63
CA GLY A 73 -3.35 -11.49 7.12
C GLY A 73 -2.03 -12.04 7.66
N ILE A 74 -0.97 -11.24 7.68
CA ILE A 74 0.33 -11.62 8.25
C ILE A 74 0.22 -11.89 9.75
N ALA A 75 -0.49 -11.03 10.50
CA ALA A 75 -0.73 -11.24 11.91
C ALA A 75 -1.53 -12.53 12.20
N ALA A 76 -2.50 -12.87 11.35
CA ALA A 76 -3.23 -14.13 11.42
C ALA A 76 -2.32 -15.34 11.16
N SER A 77 -1.48 -15.29 10.12
CA SER A 77 -0.52 -16.35 9.79
C SER A 77 0.51 -16.58 10.90
N ARG A 78 1.06 -15.51 11.50
CA ARG A 78 1.99 -15.62 12.64
C ARG A 78 1.35 -16.29 13.84
N ARG A 79 0.09 -15.96 14.17
CA ARG A 79 -0.65 -16.61 15.26
C ARG A 79 -0.90 -18.09 15.01
N ARG A 80 -1.10 -18.48 13.74
CA ARG A 80 -1.28 -19.89 13.35
C ARG A 80 0.03 -20.67 13.38
N ALA A 81 1.15 -20.05 13.02
CA ALA A 81 2.48 -20.66 13.07
C ALA A 81 3.02 -20.81 14.50
N ALA A 82 2.50 -20.04 15.46
CA ALA A 82 2.85 -20.11 16.88
C ALA A 82 1.97 -21.09 17.68
N ARG A 83 1.05 -21.81 17.04
CA ARG A 83 0.24 -22.89 17.61
C ARG A 83 0.76 -24.24 17.14
#